data_AF-A0A163Q774-F1
#
_entry.id   AF-A0A163Q774-F1
#
_cell.length_a   1.000
_cell.length_b   1.000
_cell.length_c   1.000
_cell.angle_alpha   90.00
_cell.angle_beta   90.00
_cell.angle_gamma   90.00
#
_symmetry.space_group_name_H-M   'P 1'
#
loop_
_entity.id
_entity.type
_entity.pdbx_description
1 polymer ?
#
loop_
_entity_poly.entity_id
_entity_poly.type
_entity_poly.pdbx_seq_one_letter_code
_entity_poly.pdbx_strand_id
1 'polypeptide(L)'
;MSTTLRAALSVLMLVGFYVLALAMLVGLGAATVWAFSEHAGSGAAKLGFFTVVVAVGLVVALWKVARAKPSPEPGVVLSPSDAPELWSTVRELADAAQTRVPDEIRLVADVNAAVSEETRLLGLVGGKRHLYIGIPLLQAMSVAQMRSILGHELGHYSQQHTRLGAITYRGRSAIMATVQELSGNLVGWFLKQYAKLYVLVSAAVSRRQELEADQISVRVAGRSTAQSALREVPLVDTAWTFYERQYIGLGWENGYAPTSADVFGGFARILEARDAELASMREETPDEEHSRWDTHPAIGLRIAAMEKMPEGTVTVDERPASVLVPDFDERSAQVAGRALDIGTRTAVDWQTLTERSMPQTEQRHADLVYRGAARVAGQASADLTTVLELVRTGRLVALVREFVPEVAEPDAAEAFMPSIETLLGTAAVRSGVGTWRLSWSGPARLVGPDGEPLPLEEIGRLALDPSTVDEAVSRLSALGIDTARAVQVSTTATAHGAEILGGLANIKVDGAQHDVLVLDTGLVMRPCPKKTEGGKNRLIALLQSGEVADVAASNRYLAFEDIREATIVKAGPVRADLTLHDGTVVRVHETWSGERLTKDSDQAFLAGIYPYVKDEVPAG
;
A
#
# COMPACT_ATOMS: atom_id res chain seq x y z
N MET A 1 8.19 -32.13 22.37
CA MET A 1 8.26 -32.87 21.08
C MET A 1 9.53 -32.45 20.36
N SER A 2 10.32 -33.40 19.85
CA SER A 2 11.47 -33.08 19.00
C SER A 2 11.02 -32.35 17.73
N THR A 3 11.93 -31.60 17.12
CA THR A 3 11.67 -30.84 15.88
C THR A 3 11.38 -31.74 14.69
N THR A 4 12.01 -32.91 14.65
CA THR A 4 11.71 -33.98 13.69
C THR A 4 10.26 -34.46 13.81
N LEU A 5 9.74 -34.60 15.03
CA LEU A 5 8.36 -35.03 15.26
C LEU A 5 7.34 -33.94 14.86
N ARG A 6 7.68 -32.65 15.07
CA ARG A 6 6.84 -31.53 14.61
C ARG A 6 6.88 -31.32 13.10
N ALA A 7 8.02 -31.53 12.46
CA ALA A 7 8.14 -31.52 11.00
C ALA A 7 7.38 -32.71 10.37
N ALA A 8 7.50 -33.91 10.94
CA ALA A 8 6.70 -35.06 10.55
C ALA A 8 5.19 -34.82 10.76
N LEU A 9 4.80 -34.20 11.88
CA LEU A 9 3.42 -33.78 12.13
C LEU A 9 2.94 -32.76 11.09
N SER A 10 3.78 -31.80 10.69
CA SER A 10 3.45 -30.82 9.66
C SER A 10 3.25 -31.49 8.29
N VAL A 11 4.06 -32.48 7.93
CA VAL A 11 3.85 -33.30 6.72
C VAL A 11 2.58 -34.15 6.84
N LEU A 12 2.31 -34.75 8.00
CA LEU A 12 1.07 -35.51 8.25
C LEU A 12 -0.15 -34.60 8.13
N MET A 13 -0.07 -33.36 8.62
CA MET A 13 -1.13 -32.37 8.47
C MET A 13 -1.29 -31.90 7.03
N LEU A 14 -0.21 -31.79 6.25
CA LEU A 14 -0.32 -31.51 4.81
C LEU A 14 -1.09 -32.63 4.10
N VAL A 15 -0.77 -33.89 4.38
CA VAL A 15 -1.53 -35.03 3.86
C VAL A 15 -2.97 -35.00 4.38
N GLY A 16 -3.14 -34.71 5.68
CA GLY A 16 -4.43 -34.59 6.35
C GLY A 16 -5.33 -33.50 5.77
N PHE A 17 -4.77 -32.39 5.28
CA PHE A 17 -5.50 -31.34 4.58
C PHE A 17 -6.18 -31.88 3.32
N TYR A 18 -5.45 -32.62 2.48
CA TYR A 18 -5.99 -33.20 1.26
C TYR A 18 -6.94 -34.38 1.55
N VAL A 19 -6.66 -35.18 2.59
CA VAL A 19 -7.57 -36.24 3.06
C VAL A 19 -8.88 -35.65 3.56
N LEU A 20 -8.85 -34.54 4.33
CA LEU A 20 -10.05 -33.86 4.79
C LEU A 20 -10.86 -33.32 3.61
N ALA A 21 -10.21 -32.66 2.64
CA ALA A 21 -10.88 -32.18 1.43
C ALA A 21 -11.58 -33.32 0.68
N LEU A 22 -10.93 -34.48 0.55
CA LEU A 22 -11.52 -35.68 -0.06
C LEU A 22 -12.65 -36.27 0.79
N ALA A 23 -12.50 -36.34 2.11
CA ALA A 23 -13.52 -36.87 3.01
C ALA A 23 -14.79 -36.01 2.99
N MET A 24 -14.65 -34.68 2.94
CA MET A 24 -15.79 -33.77 2.76
C MET A 24 -16.52 -34.04 1.44
N LEU A 25 -15.78 -34.26 0.36
CA LEU A 25 -16.34 -34.58 -0.95
C LEU A 25 -17.10 -35.92 -0.94
N VAL A 26 -16.50 -36.96 -0.38
CA VAL A 26 -17.11 -38.30 -0.26
C VAL A 26 -18.35 -38.26 0.64
N GLY A 27 -18.27 -37.57 1.79
CA GLY A 27 -19.39 -37.42 2.71
C GLY A 27 -20.58 -36.70 2.07
N LEU A 28 -20.31 -35.63 1.29
CA LEU A 28 -21.34 -34.90 0.57
C LEU A 28 -21.96 -35.74 -0.56
N GLY A 29 -21.15 -36.54 -1.24
CA GLY A 29 -21.61 -37.55 -2.22
C GLY A 29 -22.50 -38.62 -1.58
N ALA A 30 -22.11 -39.19 -0.44
CA ALA A 30 -22.89 -40.17 0.29
C ALA A 30 -24.23 -39.61 0.78
N ALA A 31 -24.22 -38.37 1.31
CA ALA A 31 -25.44 -37.67 1.70
C ALA A 31 -26.39 -37.43 0.51
N THR A 32 -25.84 -37.12 -0.67
CA THR A 32 -26.61 -36.99 -1.91
C THR A 32 -27.26 -38.32 -2.30
N VAL A 33 -26.49 -39.41 -2.34
CA VAL A 33 -27.01 -40.75 -2.68
C VAL A 33 -28.12 -41.16 -1.71
N TRP A 34 -27.90 -40.95 -0.41
CA TRP A 34 -28.90 -41.23 0.63
C TRP A 34 -30.18 -40.40 0.45
N ALA A 35 -30.05 -39.11 0.15
CA ALA A 35 -31.21 -38.24 -0.12
C ALA A 35 -32.02 -38.71 -1.34
N PHE A 36 -31.35 -39.21 -2.39
CA PHE A 36 -32.04 -39.79 -3.55
C PHE A 36 -32.70 -41.15 -3.23
N SER A 37 -32.12 -41.98 -2.34
CA SER A 37 -32.73 -43.26 -1.94
C SER A 37 -33.98 -43.08 -1.06
N GLU A 38 -34.09 -41.99 -0.30
CA GLU A 38 -35.23 -41.69 0.59
C GLU A 38 -36.34 -40.87 -0.11
N HIS A 39 -36.42 -40.90 -1.46
CA HIS A 39 -37.44 -40.21 -2.26
C HIS A 39 -37.49 -38.68 -2.09
N ALA A 40 -36.40 -38.03 -1.69
CA ALA A 40 -36.37 -36.58 -1.46
C ALA A 40 -36.27 -35.80 -2.79
N GLY A 41 -37.33 -35.77 -3.60
CA GLY A 41 -37.41 -35.13 -4.94
C GLY A 41 -36.52 -33.90 -5.20
N SER A 42 -37.06 -32.68 -5.08
CA SER A 42 -36.31 -31.45 -5.43
C SER A 42 -35.18 -31.11 -4.44
N GLY A 43 -35.22 -31.64 -3.22
CA GLY A 43 -34.19 -31.47 -2.20
C GLY A 43 -32.90 -32.23 -2.52
N ALA A 44 -33.00 -33.51 -2.89
CA ALA A 44 -31.88 -34.32 -3.33
C ALA A 44 -31.28 -33.79 -4.64
N ALA A 45 -32.11 -33.27 -5.56
CA ALA A 45 -31.62 -32.61 -6.78
C ALA A 45 -30.80 -31.34 -6.46
N LYS A 46 -31.26 -30.50 -5.53
CA LYS A 46 -30.49 -29.32 -5.07
C LYS A 46 -29.19 -29.72 -4.37
N LEU A 47 -29.24 -30.74 -3.50
CA LEU A 47 -28.06 -31.25 -2.80
C LEU A 47 -27.06 -31.89 -3.78
N GLY A 48 -27.53 -32.64 -4.77
CA GLY A 48 -26.69 -33.21 -5.81
C GLY A 48 -26.05 -32.17 -6.70
N PHE A 49 -26.81 -31.14 -7.12
CA PHE A 49 -26.24 -30.00 -7.84
C PHE A 49 -25.15 -29.29 -7.00
N PHE A 50 -25.43 -29.01 -5.73
CA PHE A 50 -24.46 -28.42 -4.80
C PHE A 50 -23.20 -29.29 -4.66
N THR A 51 -23.37 -30.62 -4.56
CA THR A 51 -22.27 -31.59 -4.47
C THR A 51 -21.38 -31.54 -5.70
N VAL A 52 -21.98 -31.51 -6.90
CA VAL A 52 -21.24 -31.41 -8.16
C VAL A 52 -20.48 -30.08 -8.23
N VAL A 53 -21.11 -28.96 -7.86
CA VAL A 53 -20.45 -27.63 -7.84
C VAL A 53 -19.24 -27.64 -6.90
N VAL A 54 -19.38 -28.19 -5.69
CA VAL A 54 -18.29 -28.32 -4.72
C VAL A 54 -17.19 -29.25 -5.24
N ALA A 55 -17.56 -30.38 -5.84
CA ALA A 55 -16.62 -31.35 -6.41
C ALA A 55 -15.78 -30.72 -7.52
N VAL A 56 -16.45 -30.06 -8.47
CA VAL A 56 -15.80 -29.37 -9.59
C VAL A 56 -14.93 -28.25 -9.06
N GLY A 57 -15.42 -27.42 -8.12
CA GLY A 57 -14.65 -26.34 -7.51
C GLY A 57 -13.37 -26.84 -6.84
N LEU A 58 -13.45 -27.93 -6.06
CA LEU A 58 -12.29 -28.53 -5.40
C LEU A 58 -11.30 -29.12 -6.40
N VAL A 59 -11.77 -29.85 -7.41
CA VAL A 59 -10.91 -30.43 -8.46
C VAL A 59 -10.23 -29.32 -9.26
N VAL A 60 -10.97 -28.28 -9.65
CA VAL A 60 -10.41 -27.11 -10.36
C VAL A 60 -9.37 -26.40 -9.51
N ALA A 61 -9.65 -26.16 -8.22
CA ALA A 61 -8.69 -25.53 -7.31
C ALA A 61 -7.42 -26.38 -7.16
N LEU A 62 -7.54 -27.67 -6.90
CA LEU A 62 -6.40 -28.59 -6.79
C LEU A 62 -5.62 -28.70 -8.10
N TRP A 63 -6.31 -28.73 -9.23
CA TRP A 63 -5.70 -28.79 -10.55
C TRP A 63 -4.95 -27.51 -10.89
N LYS A 64 -5.54 -26.34 -10.59
CA LYS A 64 -4.88 -25.04 -10.70
C LYS A 64 -3.64 -24.98 -9.83
N VAL A 65 -3.72 -25.34 -8.53
CA VAL A 65 -2.56 -25.33 -7.62
C VAL A 65 -1.49 -26.31 -8.09
N ALA A 66 -1.87 -27.51 -8.54
CA ALA A 66 -0.91 -28.50 -9.04
C ALA A 66 -0.24 -28.10 -10.36
N ARG A 67 -0.89 -27.25 -11.18
CA ARG A 67 -0.35 -26.72 -12.44
C ARG A 67 0.15 -25.28 -12.32
N ALA A 68 0.01 -24.65 -11.16
CA ALA A 68 0.42 -23.28 -10.94
C ALA A 68 1.93 -23.23 -11.11
N LYS A 69 2.36 -22.63 -12.22
CA LYS A 69 3.69 -22.08 -12.31
C LYS A 69 3.62 -20.77 -11.55
N PRO A 70 4.53 -20.50 -10.61
CA PRO A 70 4.72 -19.14 -10.14
C PRO A 70 4.85 -18.26 -11.39
N SER A 71 3.95 -17.30 -11.58
CA SER A 71 4.18 -16.28 -12.60
C SER A 71 5.46 -15.58 -12.16
N PRO A 72 6.55 -15.64 -12.94
CA PRO A 72 7.78 -15.01 -12.52
C PRO A 72 7.52 -13.51 -12.42
N GLU A 73 7.95 -12.90 -11.31
CA GLU A 73 7.81 -11.46 -11.09
C GLU A 73 8.36 -10.70 -12.33
N PRO A 74 7.70 -9.61 -12.75
CA PRO A 74 8.25 -8.72 -13.77
C PRO A 74 9.67 -8.32 -13.38
N GLY A 75 10.62 -8.54 -14.28
CA GLY A 75 12.03 -8.41 -13.93
C GLY A 75 12.98 -8.83 -15.03
N VAL A 76 14.28 -8.71 -14.75
CA VAL A 76 15.37 -9.02 -15.69
C VAL A 76 16.10 -10.27 -15.23
N VAL A 77 16.12 -11.30 -16.07
CA VAL A 77 16.88 -12.54 -15.80
C VAL A 77 18.36 -12.28 -16.07
N LEU A 78 19.20 -12.67 -15.12
CA LEU A 78 20.66 -12.59 -15.25
C LEU A 78 21.23 -13.97 -15.54
N SER A 79 21.84 -14.14 -16.71
CA SER A 79 22.65 -15.32 -17.00
C SER A 79 23.99 -15.29 -16.24
N PRO A 80 24.69 -16.44 -16.13
CA PRO A 80 26.03 -16.47 -15.54
C PRO A 80 27.05 -15.53 -16.19
N SER A 81 26.88 -15.22 -17.48
CA SER A 81 27.72 -14.25 -18.20
C SER A 81 27.33 -12.80 -17.93
N ASP A 82 26.07 -12.54 -17.56
CA ASP A 82 25.59 -11.18 -17.26
C ASP A 82 26.15 -10.65 -15.94
N ALA A 83 26.23 -11.50 -14.92
CA ALA A 83 26.68 -11.14 -13.57
C ALA A 83 27.56 -12.24 -12.96
N PRO A 84 28.79 -12.43 -13.45
CA PRO A 84 29.64 -13.56 -13.08
C PRO A 84 30.01 -13.55 -11.59
N GLU A 85 30.25 -12.37 -11.01
CA GLU A 85 30.55 -12.20 -9.59
C GLU A 85 29.35 -12.61 -8.72
N LEU A 86 28.16 -12.06 -8.98
CA LEU A 86 26.92 -12.44 -8.30
C LEU A 86 26.67 -13.94 -8.35
N TRP A 87 26.79 -14.55 -9.53
CA TRP A 87 26.60 -16.00 -9.68
C TRP A 87 27.65 -16.81 -8.91
N SER A 88 28.89 -16.33 -8.82
CA SER A 88 29.93 -16.95 -8.01
C SER A 88 29.61 -16.85 -6.52
N THR A 89 29.19 -15.68 -6.07
CA THR A 89 28.73 -15.45 -4.70
C THR A 89 27.57 -16.37 -4.35
N VAL A 90 26.54 -16.46 -5.19
CA VAL A 90 25.38 -17.35 -4.95
C VAL A 90 25.79 -18.82 -4.87
N ARG A 91 26.76 -19.27 -5.70
CA ARG A 91 27.29 -20.64 -5.62
C ARG A 91 28.01 -20.90 -4.28
N GLU A 92 28.85 -19.98 -3.85
CA GLU A 92 29.56 -20.05 -2.56
C GLU A 92 28.58 -20.10 -1.39
N LEU A 93 27.57 -19.22 -1.40
CA LEU A 93 26.55 -19.18 -0.36
C LEU A 93 25.66 -20.43 -0.35
N ALA A 94 25.33 -20.97 -1.53
CA ALA A 94 24.57 -22.22 -1.63
C ALA A 94 25.34 -23.41 -1.08
N ASP A 95 26.66 -23.45 -1.29
CA ASP A 95 27.54 -24.45 -0.67
C ASP A 95 27.62 -24.27 0.85
N ALA A 96 27.80 -23.04 1.36
CA ALA A 96 27.79 -22.76 2.78
C ALA A 96 26.44 -23.11 3.47
N ALA A 97 25.33 -22.93 2.76
CA ALA A 97 23.99 -23.32 3.18
C ALA A 97 23.70 -24.82 2.96
N GLN A 98 24.57 -25.56 2.25
CA GLN A 98 24.37 -26.96 1.83
C GLN A 98 23.03 -27.16 1.11
N THR A 99 22.77 -26.31 0.13
CA THR A 99 21.58 -26.36 -0.71
C THR A 99 21.93 -26.30 -2.20
N ARG A 100 20.96 -26.65 -3.06
CA ARG A 100 21.13 -26.56 -4.51
C ARG A 100 21.12 -25.09 -4.94
N VAL A 101 22.10 -24.72 -5.76
CA VAL A 101 22.18 -23.41 -6.42
C VAL A 101 20.86 -23.11 -7.16
N PRO A 102 20.32 -21.89 -7.08
CA PRO A 102 19.19 -21.48 -7.91
C PRO A 102 19.46 -21.68 -9.40
N ASP A 103 18.43 -22.06 -10.17
CA ASP A 103 18.53 -22.27 -11.61
C ASP A 103 18.44 -20.94 -12.39
N GLU A 104 17.91 -19.90 -11.77
CA GLU A 104 17.70 -18.58 -12.34
C GLU A 104 17.92 -17.51 -11.27
N ILE A 105 18.61 -16.41 -11.63
CA ILE A 105 18.67 -15.18 -10.84
C ILE A 105 17.92 -14.10 -11.61
N ARG A 106 17.05 -13.36 -10.92
CA ARG A 106 16.21 -12.31 -11.50
C ARG A 106 16.27 -11.04 -10.67
N LEU A 107 16.47 -9.91 -11.34
CA LEU A 107 16.32 -8.58 -10.74
C LEU A 107 14.85 -8.16 -10.78
N VAL A 108 14.34 -7.64 -9.67
CA VAL A 108 12.95 -7.20 -9.48
C VAL A 108 12.88 -5.79 -8.89
N ALA A 109 11.73 -5.14 -8.97
CA ALA A 109 11.56 -3.76 -8.53
C ALA A 109 11.36 -3.61 -7.02
N ASP A 110 10.78 -4.61 -6.38
CA ASP A 110 10.42 -4.57 -4.95
C ASP A 110 11.65 -4.64 -4.03
N VAL A 111 11.50 -4.20 -2.78
CA VAL A 111 12.49 -4.42 -1.71
C VAL A 111 12.44 -5.88 -1.26
N ASN A 112 12.98 -6.76 -2.11
CA ASN A 112 12.82 -8.20 -1.95
C ASN A 112 14.12 -8.95 -2.21
N ALA A 113 14.43 -9.93 -1.37
CA ALA A 113 15.38 -10.98 -1.70
C ALA A 113 14.72 -12.29 -1.30
N ALA A 114 14.43 -13.15 -2.27
CA ALA A 114 13.68 -14.36 -2.01
C ALA A 114 14.08 -15.49 -2.94
N VAL A 115 14.15 -16.70 -2.39
CA VAL A 115 14.24 -17.92 -3.19
C VAL A 115 12.86 -18.56 -3.29
N SER A 116 12.38 -18.72 -4.51
CA SER A 116 11.18 -19.48 -4.83
C SER A 116 11.54 -20.78 -5.52
N GLU A 117 10.85 -21.87 -5.17
CA GLU A 117 11.00 -23.16 -5.85
C GLU A 117 9.65 -23.58 -6.42
N GLU A 118 9.60 -23.85 -7.73
CA GLU A 118 8.45 -24.49 -8.35
C GLU A 118 8.17 -25.81 -7.64
N THR A 119 6.91 -26.11 -7.34
CA THR A 119 6.56 -27.34 -6.65
C THR A 119 5.78 -28.28 -7.55
N ARG A 120 6.09 -29.57 -7.47
CA ARG A 120 5.36 -30.65 -8.14
C ARG A 120 4.71 -31.52 -7.08
N LEU A 121 3.61 -32.20 -7.46
CA LEU A 121 2.83 -33.05 -6.55
C LEU A 121 2.42 -32.31 -5.26
N LEU A 122 1.86 -31.11 -5.39
CA LEU A 122 1.31 -30.33 -4.26
C LEU A 122 2.32 -30.03 -3.13
N GLY A 123 3.56 -29.65 -3.50
CA GLY A 123 4.61 -29.29 -2.52
C GLY A 123 5.55 -30.44 -2.11
N LEU A 124 5.27 -31.69 -2.54
CA LEU A 124 6.07 -32.86 -2.16
C LEU A 124 7.39 -32.97 -2.92
N VAL A 125 7.45 -32.53 -4.18
CA VAL A 125 8.64 -32.62 -5.04
C VAL A 125 9.07 -31.24 -5.49
N GLY A 126 10.39 -30.98 -5.49
CA GLY A 126 10.96 -29.70 -5.91
C GLY A 126 11.17 -29.60 -7.41
N GLY A 127 11.07 -28.39 -7.94
CA GLY A 127 11.24 -28.04 -9.35
C GLY A 127 12.32 -26.98 -9.54
N LYS A 128 12.13 -26.09 -10.52
CA LYS A 128 13.09 -25.00 -10.81
C LYS A 128 13.14 -24.00 -9.64
N ARG A 129 14.34 -23.57 -9.26
CA ARG A 129 14.58 -22.53 -8.25
C ARG A 129 14.88 -21.20 -8.91
N HIS A 130 14.23 -20.17 -8.42
CA HIS A 130 14.37 -18.78 -8.84
C HIS A 130 14.84 -17.97 -7.64
N LEU A 131 15.93 -17.21 -7.79
CA LEU A 131 16.36 -16.22 -6.82
C LEU A 131 15.97 -14.83 -7.34
N TYR A 132 15.12 -14.14 -6.60
CA TYR A 132 14.74 -12.75 -6.86
C TYR A 132 15.60 -11.83 -6.01
N ILE A 133 16.12 -10.76 -6.61
CA ILE A 133 16.91 -9.74 -5.93
C ILE A 133 16.39 -8.36 -6.35
N GLY A 134 15.94 -7.60 -5.37
CA GLY A 134 15.41 -6.25 -5.52
C GLY A 134 16.50 -5.26 -5.87
N ILE A 135 16.25 -4.42 -6.88
CA ILE A 135 17.11 -3.27 -7.18
C ILE A 135 17.28 -2.36 -5.96
N PRO A 136 16.23 -2.02 -5.17
CA PRO A 136 16.41 -1.17 -3.99
C PRO A 136 17.39 -1.73 -2.96
N LEU A 137 17.40 -3.06 -2.76
CA LEU A 137 18.36 -3.71 -1.85
C LEU A 137 19.80 -3.64 -2.40
N LEU A 138 19.99 -3.79 -3.72
CA LEU A 138 21.31 -3.68 -4.34
C LEU A 138 21.86 -2.24 -4.28
N GLN A 139 20.99 -1.22 -4.23
CA GLN A 139 21.38 0.18 -4.09
C GLN A 139 21.72 0.58 -2.65
N ALA A 140 21.00 0.02 -1.68
CA ALA A 140 21.13 0.42 -0.28
C ALA A 140 22.14 -0.41 0.53
N MET A 141 22.47 -1.62 0.09
CA MET A 141 23.28 -2.57 0.87
C MET A 141 24.73 -2.63 0.38
N SER A 142 25.65 -2.97 1.28
CA SER A 142 27.00 -3.42 0.89
C SER A 142 26.99 -4.87 0.39
N VAL A 143 28.06 -5.29 -0.30
CA VAL A 143 28.24 -6.69 -0.73
C VAL A 143 28.18 -7.64 0.47
N ALA A 144 28.77 -7.27 1.61
CA ALA A 144 28.73 -8.08 2.82
C ALA A 144 27.31 -8.25 3.38
N GLN A 145 26.51 -7.18 3.42
CA GLN A 145 25.10 -7.24 3.83
C GLN A 145 24.27 -8.07 2.84
N MET A 146 24.48 -7.89 1.53
CA MET A 146 23.81 -8.68 0.50
C MET A 146 24.15 -10.17 0.64
N ARG A 147 25.41 -10.52 0.94
CA ARG A 147 25.80 -11.91 1.24
C ARG A 147 25.06 -12.47 2.45
N SER A 148 24.88 -11.67 3.50
CA SER A 148 24.10 -12.06 4.68
C SER A 148 22.64 -12.39 4.33
N ILE A 149 21.99 -11.50 3.56
CA ILE A 149 20.60 -11.66 3.10
C ILE A 149 20.47 -12.90 2.21
N LEU A 150 21.30 -13.02 1.17
CA LEU A 150 21.27 -14.18 0.27
C LEU A 150 21.59 -15.50 1.00
N GLY A 151 22.50 -15.47 1.96
CA GLY A 151 22.81 -16.60 2.84
C GLY A 151 21.61 -17.02 3.68
N HIS A 152 20.85 -16.05 4.22
CA HIS A 152 19.60 -16.29 4.94
C HIS A 152 18.58 -17.02 4.06
N GLU A 153 18.30 -16.45 2.88
CA GLU A 153 17.30 -16.96 1.94
C GLU A 153 17.64 -18.38 1.45
N LEU A 154 18.91 -18.64 1.15
CA LEU A 154 19.39 -19.98 0.79
C LEU A 154 19.32 -20.94 1.99
N GLY A 155 19.46 -20.42 3.21
CA GLY A 155 19.36 -21.17 4.45
C GLY A 155 17.98 -21.81 4.68
N HIS A 156 16.89 -21.18 4.23
CA HIS A 156 15.56 -21.79 4.27
C HIS A 156 15.46 -23.11 3.50
N TYR A 157 16.34 -23.31 2.51
CA TYR A 157 16.41 -24.51 1.69
C TYR A 157 17.54 -25.46 2.11
N SER A 158 18.20 -25.22 3.25
CA SER A 158 19.29 -26.04 3.76
C SER A 158 18.83 -27.48 4.09
N GLN A 159 19.69 -28.45 3.79
CA GLN A 159 19.45 -29.86 4.11
C GLN A 159 20.06 -30.30 5.45
N GLN A 160 20.76 -29.41 6.17
CA GLN A 160 21.58 -29.78 7.33
C GLN A 160 20.77 -30.36 8.52
N HIS A 161 19.51 -29.97 8.68
CA HIS A 161 18.75 -30.35 9.88
C HIS A 161 17.47 -31.16 9.62
N THR A 162 16.77 -31.03 8.48
CA THR A 162 15.78 -32.03 8.01
C THR A 162 15.26 -31.75 6.59
N ARG A 163 15.22 -32.76 5.71
CA ARG A 163 14.50 -32.69 4.40
C ARG A 163 13.00 -32.36 4.55
N LEU A 164 12.43 -32.57 5.74
CA LEU A 164 11.03 -32.29 6.10
C LEU A 164 10.75 -30.78 6.26
N GLY A 165 11.77 -29.94 6.52
CA GLY A 165 11.61 -28.49 6.64
C GLY A 165 11.22 -27.84 5.31
N ALA A 166 11.91 -28.20 4.22
CA ALA A 166 11.58 -27.73 2.87
C ALA A 166 10.17 -28.17 2.42
N ILE A 167 9.73 -29.37 2.85
CA ILE A 167 8.36 -29.85 2.57
C ILE A 167 7.32 -29.04 3.36
N THR A 168 7.62 -28.68 4.61
CA THR A 168 6.74 -27.83 5.43
C THR A 168 6.54 -26.45 4.79
N TYR A 169 7.61 -25.83 4.30
CA TYR A 169 7.53 -24.52 3.63
C TYR A 169 6.70 -24.59 2.34
N ARG A 170 7.00 -25.54 1.44
CA ARG A 170 6.24 -25.74 0.19
C ARG A 170 4.79 -26.15 0.44
N GLY A 171 4.56 -27.00 1.44
CA GLY A 171 3.24 -27.45 1.87
C GLY A 171 2.37 -26.29 2.37
N ARG A 172 2.95 -25.37 3.13
CA ARG A 172 2.27 -24.13 3.56
C ARG A 172 1.81 -23.32 2.37
N SER A 173 2.69 -23.07 1.40
CA SER A 173 2.34 -22.33 0.18
C SER A 173 1.23 -23.01 -0.61
N ALA A 174 1.26 -24.34 -0.75
CA ALA A 174 0.23 -25.11 -1.42
C ALA A 174 -1.14 -25.06 -0.70
N ILE A 175 -1.15 -25.15 0.64
CA ILE A 175 -2.39 -25.01 1.45
C ILE A 175 -2.98 -23.62 1.26
N MET A 176 -2.17 -22.57 1.38
CA MET A 176 -2.65 -21.18 1.26
C MET A 176 -3.20 -20.88 -0.13
N ALA A 177 -2.51 -21.32 -1.18
CA ALA A 177 -2.99 -21.18 -2.56
C ALA A 177 -4.33 -21.92 -2.77
N THR A 178 -4.47 -23.13 -2.20
CA THR A 178 -5.74 -23.89 -2.28
C THR A 178 -6.88 -23.19 -1.55
N VAL A 179 -6.61 -22.63 -0.36
CA VAL A 179 -7.61 -21.89 0.42
C VAL A 179 -8.02 -20.59 -0.29
N GLN A 180 -7.09 -19.92 -0.96
CA GLN A 180 -7.36 -18.69 -1.72
C GLN A 180 -8.27 -18.98 -2.93
N GLU A 181 -7.99 -20.03 -3.70
CA GLU A 181 -8.83 -20.47 -4.83
C GLU A 181 -10.24 -20.89 -4.39
N LEU A 182 -10.39 -21.41 -3.17
CA LEU A 182 -11.68 -21.82 -2.59
C LEU A 182 -12.34 -20.75 -1.71
N SER A 183 -11.80 -19.53 -1.68
CA SER A 183 -12.31 -18.46 -0.83
C SER A 183 -13.77 -18.10 -1.20
N GLY A 184 -14.56 -17.75 -0.19
CA GLY A 184 -15.96 -17.32 -0.36
C GLY A 184 -17.02 -18.43 -0.32
N ASN A 185 -16.65 -19.70 -0.16
CA ASN A 185 -17.61 -20.81 0.02
C ASN A 185 -17.39 -21.59 1.34
N LEU A 186 -18.37 -22.42 1.71
CA LEU A 186 -18.35 -23.17 2.98
C LEU A 186 -17.16 -24.12 3.09
N VAL A 187 -16.76 -24.77 1.99
CA VAL A 187 -15.60 -25.68 1.97
C VAL A 187 -14.31 -24.90 2.21
N GLY A 188 -14.14 -23.76 1.55
CA GLY A 188 -13.02 -22.84 1.79
C GLY A 188 -12.95 -22.35 3.22
N TRP A 189 -14.10 -22.11 3.88
CA TRP A 189 -14.12 -21.75 5.30
C TRP A 189 -13.57 -22.87 6.20
N PHE A 190 -14.00 -24.13 5.99
CA PHE A 190 -13.48 -25.28 6.76
C PHE A 190 -11.99 -25.50 6.51
N LEU A 191 -11.56 -25.45 5.24
CA LEU A 191 -10.15 -25.58 4.87
C LEU A 191 -9.31 -24.42 5.42
N LYS A 192 -9.86 -23.21 5.52
CA LYS A 192 -9.20 -22.07 6.17
C LYS A 192 -8.97 -22.32 7.66
N GLN A 193 -9.91 -22.93 8.38
CA GLN A 193 -9.67 -23.29 9.79
C GLN A 193 -8.56 -24.34 9.92
N TYR A 194 -8.55 -25.33 9.01
CA TYR A 194 -7.45 -26.29 8.96
C TYR A 194 -6.11 -25.60 8.67
N ALA A 195 -6.07 -24.67 7.71
CA ALA A 195 -4.87 -23.90 7.39
C ALA A 195 -4.36 -23.07 8.57
N LYS A 196 -5.26 -22.46 9.37
CA LYS A 196 -4.86 -21.79 10.62
C LYS A 196 -4.24 -22.75 11.63
N LEU A 197 -4.83 -23.94 11.79
CA LEU A 197 -4.27 -24.96 12.67
C LEU A 197 -2.90 -25.44 12.16
N TYR A 198 -2.77 -25.64 10.84
CA TYR A 198 -1.50 -25.97 10.20
C TYR A 198 -0.43 -24.92 10.52
N VAL A 199 -0.72 -23.63 10.31
CA VAL A 199 0.19 -22.52 10.64
C VAL A 199 0.58 -22.55 12.11
N LEU A 200 -0.37 -22.73 13.02
CA LEU A 200 -0.10 -22.78 14.46
C LEU A 200 0.86 -23.93 14.83
N VAL A 201 0.66 -25.12 14.25
CA VAL A 201 1.50 -26.30 14.49
C VAL A 201 2.87 -26.15 13.83
N SER A 202 2.94 -25.57 12.63
CA SER A 202 4.18 -25.35 11.90
C SER A 202 4.97 -24.13 12.39
N ALA A 203 4.36 -23.21 13.14
CA ALA A 203 5.00 -21.95 13.56
C ALA A 203 6.29 -22.19 14.37
N ALA A 204 6.31 -23.20 15.25
CA ALA A 204 7.51 -23.54 16.00
C ALA A 204 8.63 -24.15 15.13
N VAL A 205 8.28 -24.78 14.00
CA VAL A 205 9.25 -25.25 13.01
C VAL A 205 9.76 -24.06 12.21
N SER A 206 8.87 -23.18 11.73
CA SER A 206 9.18 -21.94 11.02
C SER A 206 10.17 -21.08 11.81
N ARG A 207 9.86 -20.77 13.08
CA ARG A 207 10.76 -19.98 13.95
C ARG A 207 12.14 -20.60 14.14
N ARG A 208 12.25 -21.93 14.12
CA ARG A 208 13.56 -22.58 14.18
C ARG A 208 14.30 -22.49 12.84
N GLN A 209 13.60 -22.61 11.72
CA GLN A 209 14.19 -22.43 10.40
C GLN A 209 14.73 -21.02 10.22
N GLU A 210 14.06 -20.00 10.77
CA GLU A 210 14.56 -18.62 10.83
C GLU A 210 15.90 -18.54 11.57
N LEU A 211 15.98 -19.10 12.78
CA LEU A 211 17.22 -19.11 13.56
C LEU A 211 18.34 -19.93 12.88
N GLU A 212 18.00 -21.00 12.17
CA GLU A 212 18.96 -21.79 11.39
C GLU A 212 19.45 -21.02 10.15
N ALA A 213 18.59 -20.25 9.49
CA ALA A 213 18.96 -19.36 8.40
C ALA A 213 19.84 -18.19 8.90
N ASP A 214 19.53 -17.64 10.08
CA ASP A 214 20.36 -16.64 10.76
C ASP A 214 21.78 -17.13 11.06
N GLN A 215 21.91 -18.40 11.44
CA GLN A 215 23.24 -19.02 11.63
C GLN A 215 24.04 -19.06 10.33
N ILE A 216 23.38 -19.28 9.18
CA ILE A 216 24.03 -19.25 7.88
C ILE A 216 24.45 -17.82 7.54
N SER A 217 23.59 -16.82 7.75
CA SER A 217 23.93 -15.40 7.60
C SER A 217 25.18 -15.01 8.40
N VAL A 218 25.22 -15.34 9.69
CA VAL A 218 26.37 -15.07 10.56
C VAL A 218 27.63 -15.79 10.06
N ARG A 219 27.50 -17.04 9.59
CA ARG A 219 28.62 -17.82 9.06
C ARG A 219 29.23 -17.21 7.80
N VAL A 220 28.41 -16.67 6.88
CA VAL A 220 28.86 -16.20 5.57
C VAL A 220 29.23 -14.72 5.51
N ALA A 221 28.79 -13.93 6.50
CA ALA A 221 28.95 -12.48 6.52
C ALA A 221 29.55 -11.91 7.83
N GLY A 222 29.62 -12.71 8.90
CA GLY A 222 29.98 -12.23 10.24
C GLY A 222 28.76 -11.76 11.03
N ARG A 223 28.90 -11.66 12.36
CA ARG A 223 27.77 -11.40 13.26
C ARG A 223 27.31 -9.95 13.17
N SER A 224 28.26 -9.00 13.19
CA SER A 224 27.95 -7.57 13.04
C SER A 224 27.22 -7.27 11.72
N THR A 225 27.74 -7.77 10.60
CA THR A 225 27.13 -7.61 9.28
C THR A 225 25.75 -8.24 9.21
N ALA A 226 25.56 -9.44 9.77
CA ALA A 226 24.26 -10.10 9.75
C ALA A 226 23.20 -9.33 10.54
N GLN A 227 23.57 -8.83 11.72
CA GLN A 227 22.71 -7.98 12.53
C GLN A 227 22.42 -6.62 11.87
N SER A 228 23.41 -6.04 11.18
CA SER A 228 23.23 -4.80 10.41
C SER A 228 22.26 -5.03 9.24
N ALA A 229 22.48 -6.06 8.42
CA ALA A 229 21.60 -6.39 7.30
C ALA A 229 20.15 -6.63 7.76
N LEU A 230 19.96 -7.31 8.89
CA LEU A 230 18.62 -7.57 9.44
C LEU A 230 17.89 -6.28 9.88
N ARG A 231 18.63 -5.26 10.33
CA ARG A 231 18.07 -3.94 10.67
C ARG A 231 17.82 -3.07 9.44
N GLU A 232 18.68 -3.16 8.42
CA GLU A 232 18.58 -2.33 7.23
C GLU A 232 17.41 -2.70 6.32
N VAL A 233 17.00 -3.98 6.23
CA VAL A 233 15.93 -4.38 5.28
C VAL A 233 14.61 -3.62 5.52
N PRO A 234 14.05 -3.54 6.74
CA PRO A 234 12.84 -2.75 7.00
C PRO A 234 13.02 -1.24 6.76
N LEU A 235 14.24 -0.72 7.00
CA LEU A 235 14.56 0.67 6.75
C LEU A 235 14.51 0.99 5.25
N VAL A 236 15.11 0.12 4.42
CA VAL A 236 15.07 0.25 2.95
C VAL A 236 13.64 0.12 2.43
N ASP A 237 12.84 -0.79 2.98
CA ASP A 237 11.42 -0.94 2.64
C ASP A 237 10.61 0.33 2.96
N THR A 238 10.87 0.93 4.13
CA THR A 238 10.25 2.20 4.53
C THR A 238 10.67 3.34 3.61
N ALA A 239 11.96 3.46 3.29
CA ALA A 239 12.49 4.47 2.38
C ALA A 239 11.94 4.31 0.96
N TRP A 240 11.83 3.07 0.46
CA TRP A 240 11.26 2.77 -0.84
C TRP A 240 9.78 3.13 -0.91
N THR A 241 9.00 2.74 0.10
CA THR A 241 7.57 3.10 0.20
C THR A 241 7.36 4.62 0.23
N PHE A 242 8.19 5.34 0.98
CA PHE A 242 8.19 6.81 0.99
C PHE A 242 8.50 7.37 -0.41
N TYR A 243 9.52 6.85 -1.08
CA TYR A 243 9.92 7.27 -2.41
C TYR A 243 8.81 7.02 -3.46
N GLU A 244 8.21 5.84 -3.47
CA GLU A 244 7.09 5.51 -4.36
C GLU A 244 5.94 6.49 -4.18
N ARG A 245 5.54 6.75 -2.92
CA ARG A 245 4.40 7.62 -2.62
C ARG A 245 4.68 9.09 -2.95
N GLN A 246 5.82 9.62 -2.51
CA GLN A 246 6.09 11.06 -2.57
C GLN A 246 6.68 11.52 -3.90
N TYR A 247 7.38 10.65 -4.61
CA TYR A 247 8.07 11.01 -5.86
C TYR A 247 7.41 10.36 -7.06
N ILE A 248 7.34 9.02 -7.11
CA ILE A 248 6.72 8.33 -8.27
C ILE A 248 5.24 8.70 -8.38
N GLY A 249 4.53 8.75 -7.25
CA GLY A 249 3.12 9.10 -7.16
C GLY A 249 2.79 10.55 -7.58
N LEU A 250 3.75 11.49 -7.50
CA LEU A 250 3.51 12.92 -7.71
C LEU A 250 2.91 13.24 -9.09
N GLY A 251 3.40 12.56 -10.14
CA GLY A 251 2.92 12.75 -11.51
C GLY A 251 1.70 11.92 -11.87
N TRP A 252 1.39 10.91 -11.07
CA TRP A 252 0.59 9.77 -11.51
C TRP A 252 -0.83 10.15 -11.93
N GLU A 253 -1.52 10.93 -11.11
CA GLU A 253 -2.86 11.43 -11.43
C GLU A 253 -2.84 12.62 -12.39
N ASN A 254 -1.69 13.27 -12.55
CA ASN A 254 -1.50 14.45 -13.39
C ASN A 254 -1.12 14.09 -14.85
N GLY A 255 -1.16 12.79 -15.20
CA GLY A 255 -0.82 12.31 -16.54
C GLY A 255 0.68 12.19 -16.83
N TYR A 256 1.52 12.22 -15.79
CA TYR A 256 2.98 12.14 -15.90
C TYR A 256 3.54 10.94 -15.11
N ALA A 257 4.70 10.47 -15.53
CA ALA A 257 5.46 9.45 -14.82
C ALA A 257 6.97 9.75 -14.96
N PRO A 258 7.82 9.30 -14.03
CA PRO A 258 9.26 9.35 -14.24
C PRO A 258 9.68 8.45 -15.41
N THR A 259 10.80 8.78 -16.06
CA THR A 259 11.39 7.86 -17.06
C THR A 259 11.86 6.58 -16.38
N SER A 260 11.72 5.43 -17.05
CA SER A 260 12.19 4.14 -16.50
C SER A 260 13.69 4.16 -16.17
N ALA A 261 14.49 4.92 -16.91
CA ALA A 261 15.92 5.09 -16.63
C ALA A 261 16.20 5.81 -15.31
N ASP A 262 15.32 6.72 -14.89
CA ASP A 262 15.50 7.54 -13.70
C ASP A 262 14.80 7.00 -12.45
N VAL A 263 13.94 5.98 -12.55
CA VAL A 263 13.17 5.44 -11.41
C VAL A 263 14.09 4.98 -10.28
N PHE A 264 15.07 4.13 -10.56
CA PHE A 264 15.99 3.69 -9.50
C PHE A 264 17.09 4.72 -9.23
N GLY A 265 17.45 5.55 -10.21
CA GLY A 265 18.35 6.68 -9.99
C GLY A 265 17.82 7.69 -8.97
N GLY A 266 16.51 7.95 -8.96
CA GLY A 266 15.86 8.79 -7.97
C GLY A 266 15.90 8.20 -6.55
N PHE A 267 15.73 6.89 -6.41
CA PHE A 267 15.86 6.23 -5.11
C PHE A 267 17.29 6.33 -4.56
N ALA A 268 18.31 6.16 -5.41
CA ALA A 268 19.70 6.36 -5.00
C ALA A 268 19.95 7.77 -4.45
N ARG A 269 19.33 8.80 -5.07
CA ARG A 269 19.42 10.19 -4.59
C ARG A 269 18.69 10.40 -3.26
N ILE A 270 17.59 9.69 -2.99
CA ILE A 270 16.93 9.72 -1.68
C ILE A 270 17.84 9.15 -0.59
N LEU A 271 18.44 7.99 -0.84
CA LEU A 271 19.35 7.36 0.11
C LEU A 271 20.53 8.28 0.44
N GLU A 272 21.10 8.96 -0.56
CA GLU A 272 22.19 9.92 -0.36
C GLU A 272 21.72 11.20 0.34
N ALA A 273 20.64 11.82 -0.13
CA ALA A 273 20.18 13.12 0.36
C ALA A 273 19.59 13.09 1.78
N ARG A 274 19.16 11.91 2.24
CA ARG A 274 18.52 11.70 3.56
C ARG A 274 19.32 10.76 4.46
N ASP A 275 20.61 10.59 4.21
CA ASP A 275 21.46 9.67 5.00
C ASP A 275 21.41 9.97 6.52
N ALA A 276 21.37 11.24 6.92
CA ALA A 276 21.26 11.63 8.33
C ALA A 276 19.93 11.20 8.98
N GLU A 277 18.81 11.32 8.26
CA GLU A 277 17.48 10.88 8.71
C GLU A 277 17.46 9.35 8.84
N LEU A 278 17.95 8.65 7.81
CA LEU A 278 18.08 7.19 7.83
C LEU A 278 19.02 6.72 8.95
N ALA A 279 20.11 7.43 9.19
CA ALA A 279 21.02 7.13 10.30
C ALA A 279 20.33 7.23 11.66
N SER A 280 19.47 8.23 11.87
CA SER A 280 18.69 8.34 13.11
C SER A 280 17.71 7.17 13.28
N MET A 281 17.06 6.72 12.20
CA MET A 281 16.17 5.55 12.24
C MET A 281 16.93 4.25 12.54
N ARG A 282 18.21 4.14 12.14
CA ARG A 282 19.07 2.99 12.47
C ARG A 282 19.37 2.87 13.97
N GLU A 283 19.32 3.98 14.71
CA GLU A 283 19.53 4.01 16.15
C GLU A 283 18.30 3.55 16.94
N GLU A 284 17.13 3.50 16.30
CA GLU A 284 15.90 3.01 16.92
C GLU A 284 16.01 1.53 17.30
N THR A 285 15.44 1.17 18.46
CA THR A 285 15.49 -0.21 18.94
C THR A 285 14.53 -1.07 18.13
N PRO A 286 14.98 -2.19 17.54
CA PRO A 286 14.10 -3.09 16.80
C PRO A 286 12.99 -3.63 17.70
N ASP A 287 11.79 -3.80 17.13
CA ASP A 287 10.65 -4.31 17.87
C ASP A 287 10.94 -5.69 18.49
N GLU A 288 10.50 -5.84 19.74
CA GLU A 288 10.59 -7.07 20.54
C GLU A 288 9.22 -7.77 20.67
N GLU A 289 8.12 -7.10 20.30
CA GLU A 289 6.78 -7.64 20.41
C GLU A 289 6.58 -8.82 19.45
N HIS A 290 5.91 -9.86 19.95
CA HIS A 290 5.68 -11.10 19.20
C HIS A 290 4.24 -11.58 19.35
N SER A 291 3.55 -11.71 18.21
CA SER A 291 2.24 -12.33 18.12
C SER A 291 2.36 -13.83 17.91
N ARG A 292 1.43 -14.59 18.51
CA ARG A 292 1.31 -16.05 18.31
C ARG A 292 1.08 -16.46 16.85
N TRP A 293 0.70 -15.50 16.00
CA TRP A 293 0.40 -15.71 14.58
C TRP A 293 1.58 -15.36 13.67
N ASP A 294 2.65 -14.77 14.20
CA ASP A 294 3.81 -14.39 13.40
C ASP A 294 4.56 -15.64 12.96
N THR A 295 4.84 -15.72 11.66
CA THR A 295 5.58 -16.83 11.06
C THR A 295 7.08 -16.72 11.26
N HIS A 296 7.56 -15.53 11.65
CA HIS A 296 8.96 -15.20 11.93
C HIS A 296 9.08 -14.67 13.37
N PRO A 297 10.19 -14.93 14.09
CA PRO A 297 10.48 -14.25 15.35
C PRO A 297 10.70 -12.74 15.12
N ALA A 298 10.39 -11.93 16.13
CA ALA A 298 10.70 -10.51 16.14
C ALA A 298 12.21 -10.26 15.89
N ILE A 299 12.54 -9.13 15.27
CA ILE A 299 13.92 -8.79 14.89
C ILE A 299 14.83 -8.75 16.12
N GLY A 300 14.37 -8.19 17.25
CA GLY A 300 15.14 -8.15 18.50
C GLY A 300 15.54 -9.55 18.99
N LEU A 301 14.64 -10.54 18.90
CA LEU A 301 14.91 -11.92 19.31
C LEU A 301 15.96 -12.60 18.41
N ARG A 302 15.92 -12.33 17.10
CA ARG A 302 16.90 -12.85 16.14
C ARG A 302 18.28 -12.25 16.38
N ILE A 303 18.35 -10.94 16.60
CA ILE A 303 19.59 -10.24 16.95
C ILE A 303 20.19 -10.78 18.26
N ALA A 304 19.38 -10.95 19.30
CA ALA A 304 19.82 -11.53 20.57
C ALA A 304 20.27 -13.00 20.45
N ALA A 305 19.70 -13.76 19.50
CA ALA A 305 20.15 -15.11 19.17
C ALA A 305 21.49 -15.09 18.43
N MET A 306 21.68 -14.18 17.46
CA MET A 306 22.94 -13.96 16.75
C MET A 306 24.05 -13.50 17.70
N GLU A 307 23.73 -12.69 18.72
CA GLU A 307 24.72 -12.17 19.68
C GLU A 307 25.48 -13.28 20.42
N LYS A 308 24.81 -14.41 20.67
CA LYS A 308 25.36 -15.60 21.34
C LYS A 308 26.22 -16.46 20.41
N MET A 309 26.27 -16.15 19.12
CA MET A 309 27.08 -16.88 18.14
C MET A 309 28.53 -16.35 18.16
N PRO A 310 29.53 -17.21 17.90
CA PRO A 310 30.91 -16.77 17.81
C PRO A 310 31.08 -15.79 16.64
N GLU A 311 31.89 -14.74 16.84
CA GLU A 311 32.31 -13.85 15.76
C GLU A 311 33.18 -14.65 14.78
N GLY A 312 32.70 -14.85 13.56
CA GLY A 312 33.46 -15.51 12.51
C GLY A 312 34.52 -14.56 11.94
N THR A 313 35.65 -15.09 11.47
CA THR A 313 36.61 -14.34 10.66
C THR A 313 36.18 -14.38 9.20
N VAL A 314 35.22 -13.53 8.83
CA VAL A 314 34.79 -13.35 7.45
C VAL A 314 35.37 -12.04 6.93
N THR A 315 35.85 -12.02 5.68
CA THR A 315 36.26 -10.78 5.03
C THR A 315 35.01 -9.96 4.72
N VAL A 316 34.95 -8.75 5.27
CA VAL A 316 33.85 -7.82 5.04
C VAL A 316 34.14 -7.02 3.76
N ASP A 317 33.24 -7.10 2.80
CA ASP A 317 33.29 -6.35 1.55
C ASP A 317 32.27 -5.21 1.61
N GLU A 318 32.78 -4.00 1.83
CA GLU A 318 31.98 -2.78 2.00
C GLU A 318 31.66 -2.08 0.67
N ARG A 319 32.03 -2.66 -0.48
CA ARG A 319 31.58 -2.12 -1.77
C ARG A 319 30.05 -2.13 -1.84
N PRO A 320 29.41 -1.17 -2.54
CA PRO A 320 27.97 -1.22 -2.80
C PRO A 320 27.58 -2.53 -3.48
N ALA A 321 26.49 -3.17 -3.09
CA ALA A 321 26.07 -4.46 -3.64
C ALA A 321 25.76 -4.40 -5.14
N SER A 322 25.44 -3.21 -5.67
CA SER A 322 25.28 -2.96 -7.11
C SER A 322 26.48 -3.41 -7.94
N VAL A 323 27.71 -3.43 -7.39
CA VAL A 323 28.91 -3.90 -8.12
C VAL A 323 28.85 -5.37 -8.51
N LEU A 324 28.01 -6.18 -7.84
CA LEU A 324 27.80 -7.59 -8.17
C LEU A 324 27.14 -7.78 -9.54
N VAL A 325 26.52 -6.71 -10.06
CA VAL A 325 25.75 -6.68 -11.31
C VAL A 325 26.39 -5.67 -12.28
N PRO A 326 27.14 -6.14 -13.29
CA PRO A 326 27.63 -5.28 -14.37
C PRO A 326 26.48 -4.57 -15.10
N ASP A 327 26.75 -3.36 -15.58
CA ASP A 327 25.79 -2.50 -16.28
C ASP A 327 24.51 -2.27 -15.45
N PHE A 328 24.68 -2.08 -14.13
CA PHE A 328 23.59 -1.99 -13.16
C PHE A 328 22.52 -0.95 -13.54
N ASP A 329 22.93 0.23 -14.01
CA ASP A 329 22.01 1.31 -14.39
C ASP A 329 21.14 0.91 -15.59
N GLU A 330 21.72 0.23 -16.60
CA GLU A 330 20.94 -0.26 -17.75
C GLU A 330 19.95 -1.34 -17.32
N ARG A 331 20.41 -2.28 -16.46
CA ARG A 331 19.56 -3.38 -15.99
C ARG A 331 18.46 -2.90 -15.06
N SER A 332 18.73 -1.92 -14.20
CA SER A 332 17.72 -1.30 -13.34
C SER A 332 16.67 -0.55 -14.18
N ALA A 333 17.09 0.17 -15.23
CA ALA A 333 16.17 0.80 -16.17
C ALA A 333 15.27 -0.23 -16.89
N GLN A 334 15.82 -1.38 -17.27
CA GLN A 334 15.05 -2.48 -17.87
C GLN A 334 14.06 -3.10 -16.87
N VAL A 335 14.43 -3.23 -15.59
CA VAL A 335 13.51 -3.66 -14.52
C VAL A 335 12.37 -2.65 -14.39
N ALA A 336 12.68 -1.35 -14.29
CA ALA A 336 11.69 -0.30 -14.18
C ALA A 336 10.71 -0.30 -15.37
N GLY A 337 11.22 -0.45 -16.60
CA GLY A 337 10.37 -0.50 -17.80
C GLY A 337 9.47 -1.74 -17.89
N ARG A 338 9.75 -2.80 -17.12
CA ARG A 338 8.90 -4.01 -17.03
C ARG A 338 7.96 -3.98 -15.83
N ALA A 339 8.36 -3.33 -14.74
CA ALA A 339 7.59 -3.26 -13.51
C ALA A 339 6.60 -2.09 -13.50
N LEU A 340 6.98 -0.95 -14.09
CA LEU A 340 6.17 0.26 -14.11
C LEU A 340 5.31 0.33 -15.37
N ASP A 341 4.02 0.05 -15.23
CA ASP A 341 3.03 0.33 -16.28
C ASP A 341 2.57 1.79 -16.20
N ILE A 342 3.14 2.64 -17.05
CA ILE A 342 2.78 4.06 -17.08
C ILE A 342 1.46 4.32 -17.84
N GLY A 343 0.86 3.33 -18.48
CA GLY A 343 -0.39 3.48 -19.23
C GLY A 343 -0.30 4.56 -20.33
N THR A 344 -1.20 5.55 -20.27
CA THR A 344 -1.24 6.69 -21.20
C THR A 344 -0.41 7.89 -20.74
N ARG A 345 0.31 7.78 -19.63
CA ARG A 345 1.07 8.89 -19.04
C ARG A 345 2.29 9.23 -19.88
N THR A 346 2.69 10.49 -19.80
CA THR A 346 3.93 10.98 -20.44
C THR A 346 5.11 10.82 -19.50
N ALA A 347 6.11 10.03 -19.92
CA ALA A 347 7.36 9.91 -19.18
C ALA A 347 8.19 11.21 -19.28
N VAL A 348 8.64 11.74 -18.14
CA VAL A 348 9.42 12.98 -18.02
C VAL A 348 10.54 12.81 -16.98
N ASP A 349 11.55 13.67 -17.01
CA ASP A 349 12.56 13.73 -15.96
C ASP A 349 11.97 14.26 -14.64
N TRP A 350 12.68 14.04 -13.52
CA TRP A 350 12.20 14.39 -12.19
C TRP A 350 11.91 15.88 -11.99
N GLN A 351 12.72 16.77 -12.56
CA GLN A 351 12.51 18.21 -12.41
C GLN A 351 11.27 18.65 -13.20
N THR A 352 11.11 18.16 -14.43
CA THR A 352 9.90 18.41 -15.23
C THR A 352 8.65 17.81 -14.57
N LEU A 353 8.75 16.62 -13.96
CA LEU A 353 7.66 16.02 -13.20
C LEU A 353 7.21 16.97 -12.08
N THR A 354 8.14 17.44 -11.25
CA THR A 354 7.85 18.39 -10.17
C THR A 354 7.25 19.70 -10.70
N GLU A 355 7.85 20.30 -11.71
CA GLU A 355 7.39 21.56 -12.31
C GLU A 355 5.97 21.49 -12.87
N ARG A 356 5.57 20.32 -13.40
CA ARG A 356 4.24 20.14 -14.00
C ARG A 356 3.18 19.66 -13.01
N SER A 357 3.57 18.86 -12.03
CA SER A 357 2.64 18.23 -11.10
C SER A 357 2.35 19.09 -9.86
N MET A 358 3.36 19.78 -9.32
CA MET A 358 3.16 20.63 -8.13
C MET A 358 2.10 21.72 -8.37
N PRO A 359 2.10 22.51 -9.46
CA PRO A 359 1.06 23.50 -9.70
C PRO A 359 -0.36 22.93 -9.77
N GLN A 360 -0.51 21.69 -10.25
CA GLN A 360 -1.82 21.05 -10.35
C GLN A 360 -2.33 20.59 -8.97
N THR A 361 -1.44 20.05 -8.14
CA THR A 361 -1.74 19.69 -6.75
C THR A 361 -2.11 20.93 -5.93
N GLU A 362 -1.31 21.99 -6.02
CA GLU A 362 -1.57 23.27 -5.34
C GLU A 362 -2.88 23.90 -5.82
N GLN A 363 -3.16 23.87 -7.13
CA GLN A 363 -4.42 24.37 -7.68
C GLN A 363 -5.64 23.63 -7.12
N ARG A 364 -5.56 22.30 -6.92
CA ARG A 364 -6.67 21.54 -6.34
C ARG A 364 -6.96 21.95 -4.90
N HIS A 365 -5.90 22.16 -4.11
CA HIS A 365 -6.04 22.68 -2.76
C HIS A 365 -6.59 24.13 -2.77
N ALA A 366 -6.09 24.97 -3.67
CA ALA A 366 -6.59 26.34 -3.85
C ALA A 366 -8.07 26.36 -4.24
N ASP A 367 -8.51 25.47 -5.14
CA ASP A 367 -9.91 25.38 -5.55
C ASP A 367 -10.84 24.99 -4.39
N LEU A 368 -10.40 24.12 -3.46
CA LEU A 368 -11.13 23.83 -2.22
C LEU A 368 -11.34 25.09 -1.39
N VAL A 369 -10.27 25.88 -1.22
CA VAL A 369 -10.34 27.14 -0.47
C VAL A 369 -11.23 28.16 -1.17
N TYR A 370 -11.13 28.28 -2.50
CA TYR A 370 -11.96 29.19 -3.28
C TYR A 370 -13.44 28.79 -3.27
N ARG A 371 -13.79 27.50 -3.28
CA ARG A 371 -15.19 27.07 -3.12
C ARG A 371 -15.76 27.49 -1.76
N GLY A 372 -14.99 27.32 -0.67
CA GLY A 372 -15.39 27.83 0.65
C GLY A 372 -15.52 29.36 0.68
N ALA A 373 -14.54 30.07 0.11
CA ALA A 373 -14.58 31.54 0.02
C ALA A 373 -15.76 32.05 -0.80
N ALA A 374 -16.12 31.39 -1.89
CA ALA A 374 -17.28 31.72 -2.72
C ALA A 374 -18.58 31.61 -1.91
N ARG A 375 -18.74 30.53 -1.13
CA ARG A 375 -19.90 30.34 -0.24
C ARG A 375 -20.00 31.43 0.81
N VAL A 376 -18.89 31.76 1.47
CA VAL A 376 -18.83 32.82 2.49
C VAL A 376 -19.09 34.19 1.87
N ALA A 377 -18.55 34.48 0.70
CA ALA A 377 -18.77 35.74 -0.02
C ALA A 377 -20.16 35.86 -0.67
N GLY A 378 -20.91 34.76 -0.80
CA GLY A 378 -22.18 34.72 -1.53
C GLY A 378 -22.00 34.89 -3.04
N GLN A 379 -20.89 34.37 -3.59
CA GLN A 379 -20.50 34.47 -5.00
C GLN A 379 -20.55 33.09 -5.67
N ALA A 380 -20.66 33.06 -7.00
CA ALA A 380 -20.65 31.82 -7.77
C ALA A 380 -19.25 31.16 -7.83
N SER A 381 -18.21 31.97 -7.75
CA SER A 381 -16.80 31.56 -7.74
C SER A 381 -15.99 32.59 -6.95
N ALA A 382 -14.82 32.19 -6.46
CA ALA A 382 -13.88 33.08 -5.79
C ALA A 382 -12.47 32.96 -6.38
N ASP A 383 -11.60 33.87 -5.94
CA ASP A 383 -10.19 33.91 -6.25
C ASP A 383 -9.40 34.39 -5.01
N LEU A 384 -8.09 34.53 -5.15
CA LEU A 384 -7.26 35.05 -4.04
C LEU A 384 -7.68 36.46 -3.61
N THR A 385 -8.16 37.30 -4.52
CA THR A 385 -8.63 38.64 -4.19
C THR A 385 -9.89 38.58 -3.30
N THR A 386 -10.81 37.66 -3.58
CA THR A 386 -11.97 37.39 -2.71
C THR A 386 -11.53 36.95 -1.31
N VAL A 387 -10.55 36.04 -1.21
CA VAL A 387 -10.03 35.58 0.09
C VAL A 387 -9.43 36.73 0.89
N LEU A 388 -8.59 37.56 0.26
CA LEU A 388 -7.98 38.72 0.90
C LEU A 388 -9.03 39.76 1.32
N GLU A 389 -10.12 39.92 0.56
CA GLU A 389 -11.24 40.79 0.93
C GLU A 389 -12.03 40.25 2.13
N LEU A 390 -12.21 38.93 2.23
CA LEU A 390 -12.80 38.32 3.42
C LEU A 390 -11.94 38.58 4.66
N VAL A 391 -10.61 38.52 4.56
CA VAL A 391 -9.72 38.91 5.67
C VAL A 391 -9.86 40.40 5.97
N ARG A 392 -9.78 41.27 4.96
CA ARG A 392 -9.91 42.73 5.11
C ARG A 392 -11.18 43.15 5.86
N THR A 393 -12.28 42.43 5.62
CA THR A 393 -13.58 42.68 6.23
C THR A 393 -13.82 41.94 7.55
N GLY A 394 -12.79 41.31 8.12
CA GLY A 394 -12.85 40.61 9.41
C GLY A 394 -13.59 39.26 9.37
N ARG A 395 -13.71 38.65 8.19
CA ARG A 395 -14.45 37.40 7.95
C ARG A 395 -13.56 36.17 7.83
N LEU A 396 -12.29 36.23 8.23
CA LEU A 396 -11.37 35.09 8.22
C LEU A 396 -11.96 33.90 9.01
N VAL A 397 -12.46 34.11 10.22
CA VAL A 397 -13.06 33.03 11.04
C VAL A 397 -14.20 32.32 10.30
N ALA A 398 -15.05 33.07 9.59
CA ALA A 398 -16.14 32.48 8.81
C ALA A 398 -15.61 31.62 7.65
N LEU A 399 -14.50 32.02 7.02
CA LEU A 399 -13.83 31.22 6.00
C LEU A 399 -13.21 29.96 6.58
N VAL A 400 -12.47 30.04 7.69
CA VAL A 400 -11.81 28.88 8.30
C VAL A 400 -12.82 27.84 8.77
N ARG A 401 -13.98 28.27 9.26
CA ARG A 401 -15.08 27.37 9.68
C ARG A 401 -15.68 26.53 8.55
N GLU A 402 -15.45 26.88 7.28
CA GLU A 402 -15.83 26.01 6.15
C GLU A 402 -14.98 24.74 6.07
N PHE A 403 -13.81 24.71 6.73
CA PHE A 403 -12.86 23.59 6.70
C PHE A 403 -12.62 23.01 8.09
N VAL A 404 -12.66 23.87 9.11
CA VAL A 404 -12.47 23.52 10.53
C VAL A 404 -13.65 24.09 11.32
N PRO A 405 -14.81 23.40 11.37
CA PRO A 405 -16.05 23.94 11.93
C PRO A 405 -15.92 24.47 13.36
N GLU A 406 -15.11 23.82 14.19
CA GLU A 406 -14.93 24.11 15.62
C GLU A 406 -13.74 25.03 15.92
N VAL A 407 -13.16 25.72 14.92
CA VAL A 407 -12.01 26.59 15.14
C VAL A 407 -12.36 27.77 16.08
N ALA A 408 -11.49 28.00 17.07
CA ALA A 408 -11.56 29.17 17.93
C ALA A 408 -11.07 30.42 17.17
N GLU A 409 -11.66 31.58 17.45
CA GLU A 409 -11.28 32.85 16.79
C GLU A 409 -9.79 33.20 16.84
N PRO A 410 -9.07 33.08 17.99
CA PRO A 410 -7.65 33.41 18.04
C PRO A 410 -6.78 32.46 17.19
N ASP A 411 -7.26 31.24 16.94
CA ASP A 411 -6.49 30.19 16.27
C ASP A 411 -6.74 30.18 14.75
N ALA A 412 -7.70 30.98 14.26
CA ALA A 412 -8.11 30.96 12.86
C ALA A 412 -6.98 31.35 11.89
N ALA A 413 -6.15 32.33 12.25
CA ALA A 413 -5.01 32.73 11.41
C ALA A 413 -3.94 31.64 11.33
N GLU A 414 -3.60 31.02 12.47
CA GLU A 414 -2.64 29.91 12.52
C GLU A 414 -3.16 28.70 11.73
N ALA A 415 -4.43 28.34 11.91
CA ALA A 415 -5.07 27.23 11.20
C ALA A 415 -5.13 27.43 9.68
N PHE A 416 -5.22 28.68 9.21
CA PHE A 416 -5.32 29.01 7.79
C PHE A 416 -3.97 29.35 7.12
N MET A 417 -2.87 29.38 7.89
CA MET A 417 -1.53 29.71 7.38
C MET A 417 -1.09 28.81 6.21
N PRO A 418 -1.21 27.47 6.26
CA PRO A 418 -0.82 26.60 5.15
C PRO A 418 -1.66 26.86 3.88
N SER A 419 -2.96 27.15 4.07
CA SER A 419 -3.88 27.43 2.98
C SER A 419 -3.52 28.74 2.28
N ILE A 420 -3.27 29.82 3.02
CA ILE A 420 -2.91 31.10 2.39
C ILE A 420 -1.55 31.01 1.69
N GLU A 421 -0.56 30.30 2.23
CA GLU A 421 0.72 30.05 1.55
C GLU A 421 0.52 29.33 0.21
N THR A 422 -0.31 28.29 0.18
CA THR A 422 -0.70 27.58 -1.04
C THR A 422 -1.35 28.52 -2.07
N LEU A 423 -2.25 29.40 -1.64
CA LEU A 423 -2.90 30.38 -2.53
C LEU A 423 -1.90 31.39 -3.10
N LEU A 424 -1.01 31.91 -2.25
CA LEU A 424 0.05 32.85 -2.66
C LEU A 424 1.04 32.18 -3.60
N GLY A 425 1.39 30.92 -3.35
CA GLY A 425 2.26 30.12 -4.22
C GLY A 425 1.64 29.88 -5.59
N THR A 426 0.34 29.54 -5.61
CA THR A 426 -0.44 29.42 -6.86
C THR A 426 -0.45 30.73 -7.64
N ALA A 427 -0.60 31.88 -6.96
CA ALA A 427 -0.53 33.20 -7.58
C ALA A 427 0.85 33.49 -8.17
N ALA A 428 1.92 33.15 -7.46
CA ALA A 428 3.29 33.35 -7.92
C ALA A 428 3.58 32.53 -9.20
N VAL A 429 3.17 31.26 -9.23
CA VAL A 429 3.34 30.40 -10.40
C VAL A 429 2.55 30.95 -11.60
N ARG A 430 1.28 31.32 -11.42
CA ARG A 430 0.44 31.86 -12.50
C ARG A 430 0.86 33.25 -12.99
N SER A 431 1.56 33.99 -12.14
CA SER A 431 2.17 35.27 -12.53
C SER A 431 3.47 35.09 -13.32
N GLY A 432 4.00 33.85 -13.40
CA GLY A 432 5.28 33.55 -14.04
C GLY A 432 6.50 33.94 -13.20
N VAL A 433 6.29 34.20 -11.90
CA VAL A 433 7.34 34.60 -10.95
C VAL A 433 7.89 33.39 -10.19
N GLY A 434 7.03 32.43 -9.85
CA GLY A 434 7.40 31.23 -9.11
C GLY A 434 7.61 30.01 -10.01
N THR A 435 8.67 29.24 -9.76
CA THR A 435 8.90 27.91 -10.36
C THR A 435 9.19 26.88 -9.29
N TRP A 436 8.61 25.68 -9.40
CA TRP A 436 8.87 24.60 -8.46
C TRP A 436 10.21 23.92 -8.75
N ARG A 437 11.01 23.73 -7.71
CA ARG A 437 12.28 22.99 -7.75
C ARG A 437 12.17 21.71 -6.95
N LEU A 438 12.56 20.62 -7.58
CA LEU A 438 12.72 19.34 -6.92
C LEU A 438 13.72 19.45 -5.76
N SER A 439 13.43 18.74 -4.69
CA SER A 439 14.33 18.53 -3.57
C SER A 439 14.32 17.05 -3.21
N TRP A 440 15.50 16.47 -2.98
CA TRP A 440 15.63 15.08 -2.53
C TRP A 440 15.71 14.99 -0.99
N SER A 441 16.23 16.06 -0.35
CA SER A 441 16.41 16.15 1.10
C SER A 441 15.22 16.77 1.84
N GLY A 442 14.17 17.20 1.13
CA GLY A 442 13.01 17.86 1.72
C GLY A 442 11.86 18.03 0.72
N PRO A 443 10.81 18.79 1.07
CA PRO A 443 9.73 19.12 0.13
C PRO A 443 10.26 19.89 -1.09
N ALA A 444 9.54 19.79 -2.21
CA ALA A 444 9.78 20.66 -3.36
C ALA A 444 9.67 22.14 -2.93
N ARG A 445 10.48 23.00 -3.53
CA ARG A 445 10.58 24.42 -3.14
C ARG A 445 10.06 25.32 -4.25
N LEU A 446 9.19 26.25 -3.91
CA LEU A 446 8.80 27.32 -4.83
C LEU A 446 9.83 28.45 -4.77
N VAL A 447 10.54 28.67 -5.87
CA VAL A 447 11.59 29.68 -5.96
C VAL A 447 11.25 30.78 -6.96
N GLY A 448 11.80 31.97 -6.73
CA GLY A 448 11.72 33.11 -7.63
C GLY A 448 12.67 32.99 -8.83
N PRO A 449 12.71 34.02 -9.70
CA PRO A 449 13.57 34.04 -10.89
C PRO A 449 15.07 34.02 -10.59
N ASP A 450 15.46 34.47 -9.38
CA ASP A 450 16.82 34.45 -8.84
C ASP A 450 17.21 33.08 -8.26
N GLY A 451 16.27 32.13 -8.17
CA GLY A 451 16.47 30.80 -7.61
C GLY A 451 16.32 30.74 -6.09
N GLU A 452 16.02 31.85 -5.43
CA GLU A 452 15.81 31.90 -3.98
C GLU A 452 14.34 31.63 -3.61
N PRO A 453 14.06 31.09 -2.42
CA PRO A 453 12.69 30.91 -1.95
C PRO A 453 11.91 32.23 -1.90
N LEU A 454 10.67 32.21 -2.37
CA LEU A 454 9.79 33.39 -2.24
C LEU A 454 9.39 33.58 -0.76
N PRO A 455 9.33 34.81 -0.23
CA PRO A 455 9.00 35.10 1.17
C PRO A 455 7.49 35.00 1.45
N LEU A 456 6.84 33.93 0.99
CA LEU A 456 5.39 33.79 1.01
C LEU A 456 4.83 33.55 2.42
N GLU A 457 5.59 32.92 3.31
CA GLU A 457 5.19 32.74 4.71
C GLU A 457 5.06 34.09 5.43
N GLU A 458 6.04 34.98 5.28
CA GLU A 458 6.01 36.33 5.88
C GLU A 458 4.85 37.16 5.32
N ILE A 459 4.68 37.15 4.00
CA ILE A 459 3.59 37.84 3.32
C ILE A 459 2.23 37.25 3.72
N GLY A 460 2.16 35.93 3.89
CA GLY A 460 0.97 35.21 4.30
C GLY A 460 0.52 35.61 5.70
N ARG A 461 1.44 35.75 6.67
CA ARG A 461 1.09 36.27 8.01
C ARG A 461 0.46 37.67 7.94
N LEU A 462 0.98 38.55 7.09
CA LEU A 462 0.38 39.87 6.87
C LEU A 462 -0.99 39.76 6.18
N ALA A 463 -1.13 38.82 5.24
CA ALA A 463 -2.37 38.59 4.50
C ALA A 463 -3.52 38.05 5.36
N LEU A 464 -3.24 37.53 6.57
CA LEU A 464 -4.24 37.00 7.51
C LEU A 464 -4.68 38.00 8.59
N ASP A 465 -4.05 39.18 8.66
CA ASP A 465 -4.45 40.24 9.59
C ASP A 465 -5.17 41.38 8.83
N PRO A 466 -6.42 41.73 9.19
CA PRO A 466 -7.16 42.81 8.54
C PRO A 466 -6.42 44.16 8.52
N SER A 467 -5.55 44.41 9.49
CA SER A 467 -4.77 45.65 9.60
C SER A 467 -3.53 45.71 8.71
N THR A 468 -3.06 44.56 8.20
CA THR A 468 -1.84 44.46 7.39
C THR A 468 -2.03 43.83 6.00
N VAL A 469 -3.25 43.41 5.65
CA VAL A 469 -3.57 42.81 4.34
C VAL A 469 -3.20 43.70 3.15
N ASP A 470 -3.30 45.02 3.26
CA ASP A 470 -2.93 45.95 2.18
C ASP A 470 -1.40 46.05 2.01
N GLU A 471 -0.64 45.87 3.09
CA GLU A 471 0.81 45.73 3.03
C GLU A 471 1.19 44.42 2.33
N ALA A 472 0.50 43.31 2.66
CA ALA A 472 0.70 42.02 2.00
C ALA A 472 0.49 42.13 0.48
N VAL A 473 -0.62 42.74 0.05
CA VAL A 473 -0.93 42.98 -1.38
C VAL A 473 0.15 43.84 -2.05
N SER A 474 0.64 44.87 -1.36
CA SER A 474 1.72 45.73 -1.88
C SER A 474 3.04 44.97 -2.07
N ARG A 475 3.38 44.09 -1.12
CA ARG A 475 4.58 43.23 -1.20
C ARG A 475 4.46 42.20 -2.33
N LEU A 476 3.29 41.58 -2.51
CA LEU A 476 3.02 40.68 -3.64
C LEU A 476 3.21 41.39 -4.99
N SER A 477 2.63 42.58 -5.13
CA SER A 477 2.75 43.39 -6.34
C SER A 477 4.20 43.80 -6.63
N ALA A 478 4.99 44.13 -5.60
CA ALA A 478 6.41 44.44 -5.74
C ALA A 478 7.24 43.23 -6.22
N LEU A 479 6.81 42.01 -5.90
CA LEU A 479 7.38 40.76 -6.42
C LEU A 479 6.84 40.39 -7.82
N GLY A 480 5.93 41.19 -8.39
CA GLY A 480 5.28 40.89 -9.68
C GLY A 480 4.18 39.82 -9.60
N ILE A 481 3.70 39.52 -8.39
CA ILE A 481 2.63 38.53 -8.16
C ILE A 481 1.28 39.23 -8.27
N ASP A 482 0.51 38.84 -9.28
CA ASP A 482 -0.84 39.34 -9.55
C ASP A 482 -1.89 38.42 -8.90
N THR A 483 -2.52 38.91 -7.83
CA THR A 483 -3.53 38.14 -7.08
C THR A 483 -4.76 37.80 -7.91
N ALA A 484 -5.07 38.58 -8.95
CA ALA A 484 -6.21 38.35 -9.82
C ALA A 484 -6.00 37.16 -10.78
N ARG A 485 -4.77 36.67 -10.93
CA ARG A 485 -4.50 35.47 -11.76
C ARG A 485 -4.78 34.17 -11.03
N ALA A 486 -4.74 34.18 -9.70
CA ALA A 486 -5.01 33.02 -8.84
C ALA A 486 -6.52 32.83 -8.69
N VAL A 487 -7.13 32.28 -9.74
CA VAL A 487 -8.57 32.03 -9.81
C VAL A 487 -8.90 30.57 -9.59
N GLN A 488 -10.12 30.34 -9.12
CA GLN A 488 -10.74 29.02 -9.10
C GLN A 488 -10.82 28.42 -10.51
N VAL A 489 -10.33 27.18 -10.66
CA VAL A 489 -10.40 26.42 -11.93
C VAL A 489 -11.57 25.46 -11.89
N SER A 490 -11.76 24.74 -10.79
CA SER A 490 -12.85 23.78 -10.63
C SER A 490 -13.97 24.31 -9.73
N THR A 491 -15.19 24.32 -10.27
CA THR A 491 -16.41 24.63 -9.51
C THR A 491 -16.95 23.44 -8.72
N THR A 492 -16.43 22.24 -8.95
CA THR A 492 -16.84 21.01 -8.26
C THR A 492 -15.65 20.32 -7.63
N ALA A 493 -15.88 19.67 -6.49
CA ALA A 493 -14.91 18.78 -5.88
C ALA A 493 -14.53 17.63 -6.84
N THR A 494 -13.30 17.15 -6.73
CA THR A 494 -12.85 15.90 -7.40
C THR A 494 -12.24 14.97 -6.37
N ALA A 495 -11.98 13.71 -6.73
CA ALA A 495 -11.31 12.74 -5.87
C ALA A 495 -9.82 12.53 -6.22
N HIS A 496 -9.19 13.52 -6.86
CA HIS A 496 -7.74 13.51 -7.09
C HIS A 496 -7.01 13.63 -5.74
N GLY A 497 -6.02 12.77 -5.53
CA GLY A 497 -5.22 12.68 -4.32
C GLY A 497 -5.93 11.98 -3.18
N ALA A 498 -7.13 11.44 -3.41
CA ALA A 498 -7.94 10.83 -2.37
C ALA A 498 -7.46 9.42 -2.04
N GLU A 499 -7.31 9.13 -0.74
CA GLU A 499 -6.97 7.81 -0.23
C GLU A 499 -8.21 6.98 0.08
N ILE A 500 -8.14 5.67 -0.16
CA ILE A 500 -9.26 4.76 0.12
C ILE A 500 -9.19 4.31 1.58
N LEU A 501 -10.20 4.68 2.37
CA LEU A 501 -10.30 4.30 3.78
C LEU A 501 -11.16 3.04 3.98
N GLY A 502 -12.10 2.75 3.07
CA GLY A 502 -12.97 1.58 3.19
C GLY A 502 -14.02 1.47 2.09
N GLY A 503 -14.98 0.56 2.29
CA GLY A 503 -16.10 0.40 1.37
C GLY A 503 -17.28 -0.37 1.97
N LEU A 504 -18.49 0.08 1.64
CA LEU A 504 -19.77 -0.44 2.11
C LEU A 504 -20.60 -0.88 0.90
N ALA A 505 -20.80 -2.19 0.73
CA ALA A 505 -21.58 -2.73 -0.38
C ALA A 505 -23.05 -2.92 0.00
N ASN A 506 -23.93 -2.81 -1.00
CA ASN A 506 -25.37 -3.03 -0.85
C ASN A 506 -26.02 -2.17 0.25
N ILE A 507 -25.62 -0.90 0.32
CA ILE A 507 -26.26 0.09 1.19
C ILE A 507 -27.26 0.91 0.40
N LYS A 508 -28.27 1.43 1.08
CA LYS A 508 -29.26 2.31 0.45
C LYS A 508 -28.76 3.75 0.49
N VAL A 509 -28.62 4.36 -0.67
CA VAL A 509 -28.47 5.81 -0.84
C VAL A 509 -29.73 6.32 -1.52
N ASP A 510 -30.43 7.24 -0.86
CA ASP A 510 -31.71 7.81 -1.34
C ASP A 510 -32.75 6.73 -1.71
N GLY A 511 -32.73 5.61 -0.97
CA GLY A 511 -33.61 4.47 -1.17
C GLY A 511 -33.19 3.47 -2.26
N ALA A 512 -32.18 3.80 -3.08
CA ALA A 512 -31.62 2.93 -4.12
C ALA A 512 -30.35 2.22 -3.64
N GLN A 513 -30.11 1.00 -4.13
CA GLN A 513 -28.97 0.18 -3.71
C GLN A 513 -27.67 0.64 -4.38
N HIS A 514 -26.64 0.85 -3.57
CA HIS A 514 -25.32 1.28 -4.00
C HIS A 514 -24.22 0.49 -3.30
N ASP A 515 -23.10 0.36 -4.01
CA ASP A 515 -21.80 0.07 -3.41
C ASP A 515 -21.09 1.43 -3.23
N VAL A 516 -20.62 1.70 -2.02
CA VAL A 516 -20.02 2.98 -1.64
C VAL A 516 -18.56 2.77 -1.26
N LEU A 517 -17.65 3.45 -1.96
CA LEU A 517 -16.27 3.59 -1.52
C LEU A 517 -16.16 4.80 -0.59
N VAL A 518 -15.45 4.61 0.52
CA VAL A 518 -15.18 5.66 1.50
C VAL A 518 -13.76 6.14 1.27
N LEU A 519 -13.64 7.40 0.88
CA LEU A 519 -12.38 8.10 0.71
C LEU A 519 -12.17 9.05 1.89
N ASP A 520 -10.95 9.54 2.07
CA ASP A 520 -10.64 10.62 3.00
C ASP A 520 -11.28 11.96 2.60
N THR A 521 -11.49 12.20 1.29
CA THR A 521 -12.10 13.42 0.76
C THR A 521 -13.62 13.33 0.52
N GLY A 522 -14.21 12.14 0.56
CA GLY A 522 -15.63 11.96 0.24
C GLY A 522 -16.08 10.51 -0.02
N LEU A 523 -17.20 10.37 -0.72
CA LEU A 523 -17.88 9.10 -0.97
C LEU A 523 -18.12 8.89 -2.47
N VAL A 524 -17.67 7.75 -3.01
CA VAL A 524 -18.02 7.35 -4.38
C VAL A 524 -19.15 6.34 -4.32
N MET A 525 -20.28 6.65 -4.94
CA MET A 525 -21.50 5.86 -4.89
C MET A 525 -21.80 5.25 -6.27
N ARG A 526 -21.71 3.92 -6.35
CA ARG A 526 -21.99 3.17 -7.57
C ARG A 526 -23.30 2.39 -7.44
N PRO A 527 -24.29 2.60 -8.32
CA PRO A 527 -25.51 1.80 -8.30
C PRO A 527 -25.21 0.29 -8.39
N CYS A 528 -25.87 -0.52 -7.57
CA CYS A 528 -25.63 -1.96 -7.50
C CYS A 528 -26.93 -2.79 -7.58
N PRO A 529 -26.84 -4.10 -7.93
CA PRO A 529 -28.01 -4.98 -7.92
C PRO A 529 -28.63 -5.09 -6.51
N LYS A 530 -29.94 -5.39 -6.46
CA LYS A 530 -30.66 -5.63 -5.19
C LYS A 530 -30.21 -6.90 -4.46
N LYS A 531 -29.54 -7.83 -5.15
CA LYS A 531 -28.98 -9.04 -4.55
C LYS A 531 -27.74 -8.68 -3.76
N THR A 532 -27.67 -9.16 -2.52
CA THR A 532 -26.64 -8.81 -1.54
C THR A 532 -25.37 -9.64 -1.67
N GLU A 533 -25.38 -10.73 -2.46
CA GLU A 533 -24.21 -11.59 -2.63
C GLU A 533 -23.15 -10.93 -3.53
N GLY A 534 -21.89 -11.00 -3.09
CA GLY A 534 -20.73 -10.61 -3.87
C GLY A 534 -20.42 -9.12 -3.85
N GLY A 535 -20.95 -8.38 -2.87
CA GLY A 535 -20.74 -6.95 -2.70
C GLY A 535 -19.26 -6.57 -2.59
N LYS A 536 -18.51 -7.30 -1.77
CA LYS A 536 -17.07 -7.10 -1.62
C LYS A 536 -16.31 -7.27 -2.93
N ASN A 537 -16.67 -8.27 -3.73
CA ASN A 537 -16.00 -8.51 -5.02
C ASN A 537 -16.29 -7.39 -6.02
N ARG A 538 -17.49 -6.79 -5.98
CA ARG A 538 -17.81 -5.62 -6.82
C ARG A 538 -17.04 -4.37 -6.40
N LEU A 539 -16.84 -4.16 -5.09
CA LEU A 539 -15.98 -3.09 -4.58
C LEU A 539 -14.52 -3.29 -5.02
N ILE A 540 -13.98 -4.50 -4.88
CA ILE A 540 -12.62 -4.83 -5.35
C ILE A 540 -12.51 -4.62 -6.87
N ALA A 541 -13.49 -5.08 -7.65
CA ALA A 541 -13.50 -4.89 -9.10
C ALA A 541 -13.63 -3.41 -9.49
N LEU A 542 -14.30 -2.59 -8.68
CA LEU A 542 -14.37 -1.13 -8.88
C LEU A 542 -13.00 -0.49 -8.65
N LEU A 543 -12.31 -0.87 -7.58
CA LEU A 543 -10.94 -0.40 -7.31
C LEU A 543 -9.92 -0.84 -8.38
N GLN A 544 -10.15 -1.98 -9.02
CA GLN A 544 -9.29 -2.47 -10.11
C GLN A 544 -9.64 -1.86 -11.47
N SER A 545 -10.69 -1.03 -11.57
CA SER A 545 -11.17 -0.51 -12.86
C SER A 545 -10.45 0.76 -13.33
N GLY A 546 -9.71 1.44 -12.45
CA GLY A 546 -8.98 2.66 -12.75
C GLY A 546 -8.56 3.39 -11.47
N GLU A 547 -7.98 4.58 -11.64
CA GLU A 547 -7.59 5.45 -10.53
C GLU A 547 -8.82 5.95 -9.77
N VAL A 548 -8.65 6.31 -8.49
CA VAL A 548 -9.74 6.77 -7.63
C VAL A 548 -10.46 7.99 -8.21
N ALA A 549 -9.71 8.93 -8.78
CA ALA A 549 -10.27 10.12 -9.45
C ALA A 549 -11.16 9.76 -10.65
N ASP A 550 -10.73 8.82 -11.50
CA ASP A 550 -11.50 8.38 -12.68
C ASP A 550 -12.76 7.61 -12.28
N VAL A 551 -12.63 6.78 -11.23
CA VAL A 551 -13.74 6.04 -10.64
C VAL A 551 -14.76 7.02 -10.04
N ALA A 552 -14.32 8.05 -9.32
CA ALA A 552 -15.19 9.09 -8.80
C ALA A 552 -15.86 9.90 -9.91
N ALA A 553 -15.13 10.28 -10.96
CA ALA A 553 -15.67 11.03 -12.11
C ALA A 553 -16.73 10.23 -12.90
N SER A 554 -16.60 8.90 -12.93
CA SER A 554 -17.54 8.00 -13.63
C SER A 554 -18.75 7.58 -12.78
N ASN A 555 -18.83 8.01 -11.52
CA ASN A 555 -19.88 7.64 -10.58
C ASN A 555 -20.40 8.88 -9.83
N ARG A 556 -21.41 8.72 -8.96
CA ARG A 556 -21.86 9.82 -8.10
C ARG A 556 -20.83 10.01 -6.98
N TYR A 557 -20.06 11.09 -7.04
CA TYR A 557 -19.14 11.50 -5.99
C TYR A 557 -19.81 12.54 -5.09
N LEU A 558 -19.77 12.33 -3.78
CA LEU A 558 -20.15 13.31 -2.75
C LEU A 558 -18.89 13.68 -1.97
N ALA A 559 -18.38 14.88 -2.17
CA ALA A 559 -17.24 15.35 -1.38
C ALA A 559 -17.70 15.75 0.02
N PHE A 560 -16.84 15.55 1.03
CA PHE A 560 -17.18 15.98 2.38
C PHE A 560 -17.31 17.50 2.49
N GLU A 561 -16.56 18.27 1.70
CA GLU A 561 -16.69 19.74 1.61
C GLU A 561 -18.04 20.25 1.08
N ASP A 562 -18.87 19.36 0.50
CA ASP A 562 -20.23 19.70 0.08
C ASP A 562 -21.26 19.54 1.22
N ILE A 563 -20.87 18.86 2.30
CA ILE A 563 -21.72 18.59 3.47
C ILE A 563 -21.73 19.83 4.36
N ARG A 564 -22.93 20.40 4.55
CA ARG A 564 -23.14 21.47 5.52
C ARG A 564 -23.38 20.93 6.93
N GLU A 565 -24.10 19.82 7.01
CA GLU A 565 -24.53 19.22 8.28
C GLU A 565 -24.83 17.74 8.09
N ALA A 566 -24.49 16.92 9.09
CA ALA A 566 -24.81 15.50 9.15
C ALA A 566 -25.61 15.17 10.42
N THR A 567 -26.59 14.29 10.29
CA THR A 567 -27.32 13.71 11.42
C THR A 567 -27.12 12.21 11.44
N ILE A 568 -26.45 11.69 12.47
CA ILE A 568 -26.29 10.24 12.68
C ILE A 568 -27.50 9.71 13.44
N VAL A 569 -28.42 9.06 12.71
CA VAL A 569 -29.61 8.42 13.30
C VAL A 569 -29.24 7.13 14.02
N LYS A 570 -28.24 6.39 13.51
CA LYS A 570 -27.72 5.16 14.12
C LYS A 570 -26.27 4.92 13.71
N ALA A 571 -25.41 4.56 14.67
CA ALA A 571 -24.00 4.25 14.41
C ALA A 571 -23.76 2.82 13.86
N GLY A 572 -24.70 1.89 14.05
CA GLY A 572 -24.52 0.49 13.58
C GLY A 572 -25.82 -0.33 13.51
N PRO A 573 -26.21 -0.86 12.33
CA PRO A 573 -25.77 -0.46 10.99
C PRO A 573 -25.94 1.05 10.76
N VAL A 574 -25.03 1.67 10.04
CA VAL A 574 -24.97 3.12 9.88
C VAL A 574 -26.25 3.65 9.21
N ARG A 575 -26.86 4.66 9.82
CA ARG A 575 -27.93 5.45 9.22
C ARG A 575 -27.64 6.93 9.46
N ALA A 576 -27.44 7.67 8.37
CA ALA A 576 -27.10 9.08 8.42
C ALA A 576 -27.83 9.87 7.33
N ASP A 577 -28.24 11.08 7.67
CA ASP A 577 -28.78 12.06 6.74
C ASP A 577 -27.72 13.16 6.57
N LEU A 578 -27.27 13.38 5.33
CA LEU A 578 -26.24 14.37 4.98
C LEU A 578 -26.90 15.53 4.25
N THR A 579 -26.96 16.70 4.89
CA THR A 579 -27.51 17.93 4.31
C THR A 579 -26.39 18.71 3.64
N LEU A 580 -26.55 18.97 2.34
CA LEU A 580 -25.56 19.67 1.54
C LEU A 580 -25.77 21.19 1.57
N HIS A 581 -24.76 21.95 1.15
CA HIS A 581 -24.85 23.42 1.09
C HIS A 581 -25.96 23.94 0.15
N ASP A 582 -26.36 23.17 -0.87
CA ASP A 582 -27.47 23.49 -1.78
C ASP A 582 -28.86 23.16 -1.21
N GLY A 583 -28.93 22.58 0.00
CA GLY A 583 -30.15 22.13 0.65
C GLY A 583 -30.60 20.71 0.30
N THR A 584 -29.89 20.01 -0.59
CA THR A 584 -30.13 18.59 -0.87
C THR A 584 -29.84 17.74 0.36
N VAL A 585 -30.65 16.72 0.61
CA VAL A 585 -30.43 15.75 1.70
C VAL A 585 -30.15 14.38 1.11
N VAL A 586 -28.94 13.86 1.33
CA VAL A 586 -28.51 12.52 0.93
C VAL A 586 -28.70 11.57 2.10
N ARG A 587 -29.53 10.54 1.93
CA ARG A 587 -29.85 9.58 2.99
C ARG A 587 -29.07 8.30 2.80
N VAL A 588 -28.21 7.97 3.75
CA VAL A 588 -27.37 6.76 3.74
C VAL A 588 -27.89 5.77 4.78
N HIS A 589 -28.13 4.53 4.37
CA HIS A 589 -28.64 3.47 5.23
C HIS A 589 -27.96 2.14 4.91
N GLU A 590 -27.03 1.75 5.79
CA GLU A 590 -26.41 0.43 5.79
C GLU A 590 -27.45 -0.64 6.12
N THR A 591 -27.45 -1.72 5.35
CA THR A 591 -28.33 -2.86 5.61
C THR A 591 -27.60 -3.92 6.43
N TRP A 592 -28.32 -4.69 7.25
CA TRP A 592 -27.76 -5.85 7.97
C TRP A 592 -27.12 -6.90 7.06
N SER A 593 -27.51 -6.90 5.78
CA SER A 593 -26.99 -7.76 4.72
C SER A 593 -25.85 -7.11 3.92
N GLY A 594 -25.39 -5.92 4.29
CA GLY A 594 -24.29 -5.23 3.62
C GLY A 594 -22.97 -5.96 3.82
N GLU A 595 -22.14 -6.00 2.78
CA GLU A 595 -20.76 -6.49 2.87
C GLU A 595 -19.81 -5.30 3.03
N ARG A 596 -18.67 -5.50 3.69
CA ARG A 596 -17.65 -4.45 3.90
C ARG A 596 -16.33 -4.81 3.24
N LEU A 597 -15.63 -3.81 2.71
CA LEU A 597 -14.32 -4.00 2.10
C LEU A 597 -13.29 -4.38 3.18
N THR A 598 -13.23 -3.59 4.24
CA THR A 598 -12.43 -3.80 5.46
C THR A 598 -13.35 -3.91 6.67
N LYS A 599 -12.83 -4.35 7.83
CA LYS A 599 -13.65 -4.47 9.05
C LYS A 599 -14.14 -3.11 9.55
N ASP A 600 -13.31 -2.09 9.36
CA ASP A 600 -13.49 -0.74 9.91
C ASP A 600 -14.09 0.24 8.88
N SER A 601 -14.64 -0.26 7.77
CA SER A 601 -15.21 0.58 6.71
C SER A 601 -16.37 1.47 7.18
N ASP A 602 -17.16 1.03 8.16
CA ASP A 602 -18.22 1.83 8.78
C ASP A 602 -17.65 2.91 9.70
N GLN A 603 -16.58 2.61 10.44
CA GLN A 603 -15.87 3.59 11.25
C GLN A 603 -15.23 4.67 10.37
N ALA A 604 -14.61 4.29 9.25
CA ALA A 604 -14.08 5.24 8.28
C ALA A 604 -15.18 6.18 7.73
N PHE A 605 -16.35 5.62 7.39
CA PHE A 605 -17.50 6.43 6.94
C PHE A 605 -17.94 7.42 8.03
N LEU A 606 -18.10 6.94 9.27
CA LEU A 606 -18.52 7.78 10.39
C LEU A 606 -17.49 8.87 10.70
N ALA A 607 -16.19 8.54 10.68
CA ALA A 607 -15.10 9.48 10.90
C ALA A 607 -15.11 10.62 9.87
N GLY A 608 -15.38 10.31 8.59
CA GLY A 608 -15.45 11.31 7.53
C GLY A 608 -16.62 12.30 7.68
N ILE A 609 -17.77 11.85 8.20
CA ILE A 609 -18.94 12.72 8.40
C ILE A 609 -19.00 13.38 9.79
N TYR A 610 -18.23 12.88 10.76
CA TYR A 610 -18.24 13.33 12.16
C TYR A 610 -17.99 14.84 12.32
N PRO A 611 -17.07 15.48 11.57
CA PRO A 611 -16.85 16.93 11.65
C PRO A 611 -18.10 17.77 11.33
N TYR A 612 -19.11 17.19 10.69
CA TYR A 612 -20.33 17.88 10.28
C TYR A 612 -21.53 17.57 11.18
N VAL A 613 -21.34 16.78 12.24
CA VAL A 613 -22.43 16.34 13.14
C VAL A 613 -22.72 17.40 14.19
N LYS A 614 -23.98 17.86 14.28
CA LYS A 614 -24.40 18.90 15.24
C LYS A 614 -24.97 18.38 16.56
N ASP A 615 -25.42 17.13 16.61
CA ASP A 615 -26.02 16.52 17.81
C ASP A 615 -25.16 15.37 18.31
N GLU A 616 -24.92 15.28 19.63
CA GLU A 616 -24.20 14.15 20.24
C GLU A 616 -24.86 12.83 19.81
N VAL A 617 -24.04 11.91 19.29
CA VAL A 617 -24.46 10.56 18.91
C VAL A 617 -25.20 9.94 20.10
N PRO A 618 -26.47 9.51 19.96
CA PRO A 618 -27.15 8.81 21.04
C PRO A 618 -26.31 7.59 21.42
N ALA A 619 -25.82 7.52 22.66
CA ALA A 619 -25.14 6.35 23.18
C ALA A 619 -26.09 5.15 23.06
N GLY A 620 -25.81 4.26 22.10
CA GLY A 620 -26.65 3.12 21.74
C GLY A 620 -25.91 1.81 21.90
#